data_AF-A0A182SG83-F1
#
_entry.id   AF-A0A182SG83-F1
#
_cell.length_a   1.000
_cell.length_b   1.000
_cell.length_c   1.000
_cell.angle_alpha   90.00
_cell.angle_beta   90.00
_cell.angle_gamma   90.00
#
_symmetry.space_group_name_H-M   'P 1'
#
loop_
_entity.id
_entity.type
_entity.pdbx_description
1 polymer ?
#
loop_
_entity_poly.entity_id
_entity_poly.type
_entity_poly.pdbx_seq_one_letter_code
_entity_poly.pdbx_strand_id
1 'polypeptide(L)' 'LKDKWSPALQIRTVLLSIQALLSAPNPDDPLANDVAELWKVNEAEAIRNAKEWTQRYANVDN' A
#
# COMPACT_ATOMS: atom_id res chain seq x y z
N LEU A 1 1.41 -11.23 -4.60
CA LEU A 1 1.19 -12.13 -3.44
C LEU A 1 0.31 -13.33 -3.80
N LYS A 2 -0.74 -13.14 -4.61
CA LYS A 2 -1.70 -14.17 -5.03
C LYS A 2 -1.05 -15.47 -5.55
N ASP A 3 0.06 -15.37 -6.30
CA ASP A 3 0.69 -16.54 -6.93
C ASP A 3 2.04 -16.96 -6.29
N LYS A 4 2.43 -16.33 -5.16
CA LYS A 4 3.73 -16.59 -4.50
C LYS A 4 3.59 -17.13 -3.07
N TRP A 5 2.38 -17.51 -2.67
CA TRP A 5 2.16 -18.07 -1.34
C TRP A 5 2.67 -19.51 -1.25
N SER A 6 3.45 -19.81 -0.23
CA SER A 6 3.86 -21.17 0.14
C SER A 6 3.70 -21.34 1.66
N PRO A 7 3.44 -22.56 2.15
CA PRO A 7 3.31 -22.82 3.60
C PRO A 7 4.58 -22.52 4.40
N ALA A 8 5.71 -22.23 3.74
CA ALA A 8 6.97 -21.79 4.35
C ALA A 8 7.04 -20.28 4.63
N LEU A 9 6.11 -19.47 4.11
CA LEU A 9 6.03 -18.04 4.42
C LEU A 9 5.48 -17.86 5.84
N GLN A 10 6.39 -17.60 6.78
CA GLN A 10 6.01 -17.17 8.12
C GLN A 10 5.16 -15.90 8.03
N ILE A 11 4.15 -15.77 8.89
CA ILE A 11 3.30 -14.58 9.01
C ILE A 11 4.16 -13.29 9.05
N ARG A 12 5.30 -13.35 9.74
CA ARG A 12 6.30 -12.28 9.77
C ARG A 12 6.75 -11.83 8.37
N THR A 13 7.09 -12.75 7.48
CA THR A 13 7.56 -12.43 6.13
C THR A 13 6.45 -11.81 5.28
N VAL A 14 5.20 -12.26 5.46
CA VAL A 14 4.04 -11.67 4.80
C VAL A 14 3.82 -10.24 5.28
N LEU A 15 3.86 -10.01 6.60
CA LEU A 15 3.70 -8.67 7.18
C LEU A 15 4.82 -7.71 6.73
N LEU A 16 6.07 -8.16 6.66
CA LEU A 16 7.18 -7.37 6.13
C LEU A 16 6.98 -7.02 4.65
N SER A 17 6.43 -7.94 3.86
CA SER A 17 6.13 -7.68 2.45
C SER A 17 5.03 -6.62 2.29
N ILE A 18 4.03 -6.62 3.18
CA ILE A 18 2.98 -5.59 3.21
C ILE A 18 3.58 -4.24 3.61
N GLN A 19 4.41 -4.17 4.66
CA GLN A 19 5.09 -2.93 5.06
C GLN A 19 5.98 -2.37 3.95
N ALA A 20 6.70 -3.24 3.23
CA ALA A 20 7.50 -2.82 2.07
C ALA A 20 6.63 -2.24 0.96
N LEU A 21 5.48 -2.86 0.64
CA LEU A 21 4.55 -2.37 -0.37
C LEU A 21 3.94 -1.01 0.01
N LEU A 22 3.62 -0.80 1.29
CA LEU A 22 3.14 0.50 1.78
C LEU A 22 4.20 1.60 1.70
N SER A 23 5.49 1.24 1.77
CA SER A 23 6.61 2.18 1.66
C SER A 23 6.99 2.48 0.21
N ALA A 24 6.74 1.54 -0.70
CA ALA A 24 7.04 1.63 -2.13
C ALA A 24 5.88 1.02 -2.94
N PRO A 25 4.84 1.82 -3.27
CA PRO A 25 3.71 1.33 -4.06
C PRO A 25 4.15 0.94 -5.48
N ASN A 26 3.47 -0.05 -6.06
CA ASN A 26 3.70 -0.48 -7.44
C ASN A 26 2.53 -0.03 -8.35
N PRO A 27 2.66 1.11 -9.06
CA PRO A 27 1.57 1.65 -9.87
C PRO A 27 1.45 0.97 -11.26
N ASP A 28 2.34 0.04 -11.61
CA ASP A 28 2.29 -0.74 -12.86
C ASP A 28 1.49 -2.05 -12.73
N ASP A 29 1.25 -2.50 -11.49
CA ASP A 29 0.35 -3.61 -11.16
C ASP A 29 -0.63 -3.16 -10.06
N PRO A 30 -1.57 -2.25 -10.39
CA PRO A 30 -2.39 -1.60 -9.37
C PRO A 30 -3.55 -2.48 -8.93
N LEU A 31 -3.86 -2.42 -7.62
CA LEU A 31 -5.11 -2.96 -7.09
C LEU A 31 -6.29 -2.01 -7.33
N ALA A 32 -6.02 -0.71 -7.35
CA ALA A 32 -6.98 0.36 -7.60
C ALA A 32 -6.42 1.28 -8.70
N ASN A 33 -7.04 1.24 -9.88
CA ASN A 33 -6.52 1.92 -11.07
C ASN A 33 -6.52 3.44 -10.94
N ASP A 34 -7.55 4.01 -10.32
CA ASP A 34 -7.70 5.44 -10.05
C ASP A 34 -6.60 5.99 -9.13
N VAL A 35 -6.29 5.27 -8.05
CA VAL A 35 -5.21 5.63 -7.12
C VAL A 35 -3.85 5.56 -7.81
N ALA A 36 -3.63 4.55 -8.66
CA ALA A 36 -2.39 4.40 -9.39
C ALA A 36 -2.22 5.45 -10.51
N GLU A 37 -3.29 5.81 -11.20
CA GLU A 37 -3.28 6.91 -12.17
C GLU A 37 -2.95 8.24 -11.48
N LEU A 38 -3.59 8.52 -10.33
CA LEU A 38 -3.29 9.71 -9.53
C LEU A 38 -1.83 9.72 -9.06
N TRP A 39 -1.30 8.57 -8.63
CA TRP A 39 0.11 8.44 -8.25
C TRP A 39 1.05 8.78 -9.42
N LYS A 40 0.73 8.30 -10.63
CA LYS A 40 1.53 8.56 -11.85
C LYS A 40 1.43 10.00 -12.35
N VAL A 41 0.26 10.63 -12.22
CA VAL A 41 0.00 11.99 -12.74
C VAL A 41 0.38 13.07 -11.73
N ASN A 42 0.12 12.85 -10.43
CA ASN A 42 0.35 13.81 -9.35
C ASN A 42 0.65 13.10 -8.01
N GLU A 43 1.89 12.62 -7.86
CA GLU A 43 2.36 11.93 -6.66
C GLU A 43 2.16 12.75 -5.38
N ALA A 44 2.35 14.08 -5.42
CA ALA A 44 2.18 14.95 -4.26
C ALA A 44 0.74 14.93 -3.73
N GLU A 45 -0.24 14.91 -4.64
CA GLU A 45 -1.66 14.78 -4.28
C GLU A 45 -2.01 13.38 -3.80
N ALA A 46 -1.47 12.35 -4.44
CA ALA A 46 -1.63 10.97 -3.97
C ALA A 46 -1.11 10.81 -2.53
N ILE A 47 0.05 11.39 -2.20
CA ILE A 47 0.62 11.38 -0.84
C ILE A 47 -0.25 12.17 0.15
N ARG A 48 -0.81 13.33 -0.25
CA ARG A 48 -1.74 14.08 0.61
C ARG A 48 -2.97 13.25 0.94
N ASN A 49 -3.59 12.62 -0.07
CA ASN A 49 -4.76 11.78 0.11
C ASN A 49 -4.42 10.59 1.02
N ALA A 50 -3.28 9.91 0.77
CA ALA A 50 -2.84 8.80 1.62
C ALA A 50 -2.67 9.21 3.10
N LYS A 51 -2.15 10.42 3.37
CA LYS A 51 -2.06 10.98 4.73
C LYS A 51 -3.43 11.23 5.36
N GLU A 52 -4.37 11.83 4.63
CA GLU A 52 -5.74 12.08 5.12
C GLU A 52 -6.46 10.77 5.46
N TRP A 53 -6.36 9.77 4.59
CA TRP A 53 -6.96 8.45 4.83
C TRP A 53 -6.32 7.74 6.02
N THR A 54 -5.00 7.86 6.17
CA THR A 54 -4.28 7.33 7.34
C THR A 54 -4.78 8.00 8.62
N GLN A 55 -4.94 9.32 8.63
CA GLN A 55 -5.50 10.05 9.78
C GLN A 55 -6.94 9.61 10.12
N ARG A 56 -7.76 9.36 9.10
CA ARG A 56 -9.18 9.01 9.30
C ARG A 56 -9.39 7.58 9.78
N TYR A 57 -8.60 6.62 9.31
CA TYR A 57 -8.88 5.19 9.47
C TYR A 57 -7.79 4.40 10.18
N ALA A 58 -6.58 4.94 10.30
CA ALA A 58 -5.41 4.24 10.80
C ALA A 58 -4.61 5.07 11.81
N ASN A 59 -5.20 6.12 12.38
CA ASN A 59 -4.59 6.86 13.47
C ASN A 59 -4.89 6.16 14.80
N VAL A 60 -3.89 6.16 15.68
CA VAL A 60 -3.98 5.59 17.02
C VAL A 60 -4.49 6.67 17.97
N ASP A 61 -5.74 7.07 17.78
CA ASP A 61 -6.47 7.78 18.82
C ASP A 61 -7.31 6.74 19.58
N ASN A 62 -6.96 6.54 20.86
CA ASN A 62 -7.59 5.60 21.81
C ASN A 62 -9.09 5.84 22.00
#